data_AF-A0A4Q7DWZ7-F1
#
_entry.id   AF-A0A4Q7DWZ7-F1
#
_cell.length_a   1.000
_cell.length_b   1.000
_cell.length_c   1.000
_cell.angle_alpha   90.00
_cell.angle_beta   90.00
_cell.angle_gamma   90.00
#
_symmetry.space_group_name_H-M   'P 1'
#
loop_
_entity.id
_entity.type
_entity.pdbx_description
1 polymer ?
#
loop_
_entity_poly.entity_id
_entity_poly.type
_entity_poly.pdbx_seq_one_letter_code
_entity_poly.pdbx_strand_id
1 'polypeptide(L)'
;KEAETVLHAFYDKYDSKYSSMIKNLQKIEEDLLVFYQYPKQIRPSIYSTNMIESINNMIKRKTKPKSEFPTEESLDNFLGVQAIGYNDRNANRTHKGFGQVTDTLESYFD
;
A
#
# COMPACT_ATOMS: atom_id res chain seq x y z
N LYS A 1 -20.57 4.31 8.19
CA LYS A 1 -21.61 3.67 9.04
C LYS A 1 -21.33 2.19 9.33
N GLU A 2 -21.57 1.23 8.45
CA GLU A 2 -21.30 -0.19 8.78
C GLU A 2 -19.81 -0.46 9.09
N ALA A 3 -18.90 0.07 8.27
CA ALA A 3 -17.46 -0.08 8.47
C ALA A 3 -16.97 0.51 9.82
N GLU A 4 -17.49 1.69 10.21
CA GLU A 4 -17.18 2.32 11.50
C GLU A 4 -17.68 1.47 12.67
N THR A 5 -18.91 0.95 12.59
CA THR A 5 -19.47 0.07 13.63
C THR A 5 -18.60 -1.18 13.83
N VAL A 6 -18.16 -1.81 12.73
CA VAL A 6 -17.28 -2.98 12.80
C VAL A 6 -15.91 -2.61 13.37
N LEU A 7 -15.37 -1.44 13.03
CA LEU A 7 -14.09 -0.95 13.53
C LEU A 7 -14.13 -0.68 15.05
N HIS A 8 -15.19 -0.04 15.55
CA HIS A 8 -15.35 0.16 17.00
C HIS A 8 -15.51 -1.16 17.75
N ALA A 9 -16.28 -2.11 17.21
CA ALA A 9 -16.39 -3.45 17.80
C ALA A 9 -15.03 -4.18 17.83
N PHE A 10 -14.17 -3.95 16.84
CA PHE A 10 -12.79 -4.46 16.84
C PHE A 10 -11.97 -3.82 17.97
N TYR A 11 -12.08 -2.50 18.19
CA TYR A 11 -11.41 -1.83 19.30
C TYR A 11 -11.83 -2.42 20.64
N ASP A 12 -13.13 -2.50 20.91
CA ASP A 12 -13.65 -3.01 22.18
C ASP A 12 -13.16 -4.43 22.48
N LYS A 13 -13.07 -5.27 21.44
CA LYS A 13 -12.61 -6.65 21.58
C LYS A 13 -11.11 -6.76 21.91
N TYR A 14 -10.28 -5.88 21.37
CA TYR A 14 -8.82 -6.03 21.41
C TYR A 14 -8.11 -5.01 22.29
N ASP A 15 -8.78 -3.96 22.78
CA ASP A 15 -8.18 -2.91 23.59
C ASP A 15 -7.50 -3.46 24.85
N SER A 16 -8.12 -4.44 25.51
CA SER A 16 -7.53 -5.09 26.70
C SER A 16 -6.18 -5.77 26.46
N LYS A 17 -5.93 -6.27 25.24
CA LYS A 17 -4.69 -6.99 24.89
C LYS A 17 -3.68 -6.11 24.15
N TYR A 18 -4.16 -5.14 23.38
CA TYR A 18 -3.36 -4.37 22.43
C TYR A 18 -3.69 -2.87 22.47
N SER A 19 -3.83 -2.28 23.66
CA SER A 19 -4.29 -0.87 23.82
C SER A 19 -3.41 0.14 23.08
N SER A 20 -2.10 -0.11 22.96
CA SER A 20 -1.19 0.74 22.18
C SER A 20 -1.52 0.72 20.67
N MET A 21 -1.81 -0.47 20.12
CA MET A 21 -2.24 -0.62 18.73
C MET A 21 -3.57 0.10 18.51
N ILE A 22 -4.55 -0.11 19.40
CA ILE A 22 -5.87 0.54 19.30
C ILE A 22 -5.73 2.07 19.31
N LYS A 23 -4.96 2.62 20.25
CA LYS A 23 -4.69 4.07 20.29
C LYS A 23 -4.05 4.61 19.02
N ASN A 24 -3.18 3.83 18.37
CA ASN A 24 -2.57 4.25 17.10
C ASN A 24 -3.55 4.17 15.94
N LEU A 25 -4.43 3.16 15.91
CA LEU A 25 -5.49 3.04 14.90
C LEU A 25 -6.53 4.16 15.03
N GLN A 26 -6.96 4.50 16.25
CA GLN A 26 -7.90 5.60 16.51
C GLN A 26 -7.38 6.96 16.01
N LYS A 27 -6.05 7.18 16.05
CA LYS A 27 -5.43 8.42 15.52
C LYS A 27 -5.55 8.56 14.01
N ILE A 28 -5.65 7.45 13.28
CA ILE A 28 -5.70 7.41 11.80
C ILE A 28 -7.04 6.87 11.31
N GLU A 29 -8.06 6.86 12.16
CA GLU A 29 -9.33 6.19 11.89
C GLU A 29 -10.05 6.76 10.67
N GLU A 30 -10.07 8.08 10.55
CA GLU A 30 -10.66 8.77 9.41
C GLU A 30 -10.00 8.32 8.11
N ASP A 31 -8.66 8.27 8.09
CA ASP A 31 -7.86 7.85 6.92
C ASP A 31 -8.04 6.37 6.59
N LEU A 32 -8.19 5.51 7.60
CA LEU A 32 -8.29 4.06 7.43
C LEU A 32 -9.51 3.66 6.59
N LEU A 33 -10.58 4.44 6.66
CA LEU A 33 -11.84 4.16 5.97
C LEU A 33 -12.02 4.93 4.66
N VAL A 34 -11.11 5.86 4.31
CA VAL A 34 -11.18 6.65 3.06
C VAL A 34 -11.29 5.74 1.84
N PHE A 35 -10.67 4.57 1.84
CA PHE A 35 -10.72 3.69 0.67
C PHE A 35 -12.13 3.21 0.30
N TYR A 36 -13.09 3.28 1.22
CA TYR A 36 -14.50 3.00 0.94
C TYR A 36 -15.19 4.07 0.09
N GLN A 37 -14.59 5.26 -0.05
CA GLN A 37 -15.08 6.32 -0.93
C GLN A 37 -14.82 5.98 -2.41
N TYR A 38 -13.82 5.13 -2.69
CA TYR A 38 -13.51 4.69 -4.04
C TYR A 38 -14.44 3.58 -4.56
N PRO A 39 -14.54 3.40 -5.90
CA PRO A 39 -15.31 2.31 -6.51
C PRO A 39 -14.92 0.93 -5.98
N LYS A 40 -15.92 0.07 -5.74
CA LYS A 40 -15.73 -1.28 -5.19
C LYS A 40 -14.74 -2.12 -6.00
N GLN A 41 -14.66 -1.86 -7.31
CA GLN A 41 -13.81 -2.53 -8.27
C GLN A 41 -12.32 -2.38 -7.90
N ILE A 42 -11.89 -1.22 -7.39
CA ILE A 42 -10.47 -0.95 -7.10
C ILE A 42 -10.07 -1.24 -5.66
N ARG A 43 -11.02 -1.33 -4.73
CA ARG A 43 -10.74 -1.60 -3.30
C ARG A 43 -9.84 -2.81 -3.08
N PRO A 44 -10.02 -3.97 -3.76
CA PRO A 44 -9.12 -5.11 -3.63
C PRO A 44 -7.66 -4.83 -3.95
N SER A 45 -7.39 -3.87 -4.83
CA SER A 45 -6.03 -3.46 -5.14
C SER A 45 -5.49 -2.47 -4.09
N ILE A 46 -6.35 -1.68 -3.44
CA ILE A 46 -5.96 -0.73 -2.39
C ILE A 46 -5.61 -1.45 -1.08
N TYR A 47 -6.48 -2.35 -0.60
CA TYR A 47 -6.23 -3.06 0.67
C TYR A 47 -5.28 -4.25 0.54
N SER A 48 -4.82 -4.57 -0.67
CA SER A 48 -3.83 -5.63 -0.88
C SER A 48 -2.41 -5.10 -0.69
N THR A 49 -1.59 -5.83 0.07
CA THR A 49 -0.17 -5.53 0.27
C THR A 49 0.72 -6.10 -0.83
N ASN A 50 0.17 -6.87 -1.78
CA ASN A 50 0.93 -7.63 -2.78
C ASN A 50 1.91 -6.77 -3.59
N MET A 51 1.52 -5.54 -3.97
CA MET A 51 2.37 -4.65 -4.75
C MET A 51 3.61 -4.21 -3.96
N ILE A 52 3.38 -3.71 -2.74
CA ILE A 52 4.44 -3.22 -1.87
C ILE A 52 5.33 -4.40 -1.42
N GLU A 53 4.74 -5.55 -1.10
CA GLU A 53 5.49 -6.77 -0.76
C GLU A 53 6.31 -7.29 -1.92
N SER A 54 5.79 -7.25 -3.15
CA SER A 54 6.54 -7.66 -4.35
C SER A 54 7.80 -6.82 -4.54
N ILE A 55 7.67 -5.48 -4.46
CA ILE A 55 8.79 -4.55 -4.54
C ILE A 55 9.78 -4.78 -3.39
N ASN A 56 9.29 -4.87 -2.15
CA ASN A 56 10.13 -5.11 -0.97
C ASN A 56 10.91 -6.42 -1.08
N ASN A 57 10.26 -7.49 -1.53
CA ASN A 57 10.91 -8.79 -1.72
C ASN A 57 11.93 -8.77 -2.86
N MET A 58 11.65 -8.06 -3.95
CA MET A 58 12.61 -7.84 -5.03
C MET A 58 13.84 -7.10 -4.50
N ILE A 59 13.66 -5.96 -3.82
CA ILE A 59 14.76 -5.17 -3.25
C ILE A 59 15.59 -6.02 -2.30
N LYS A 60 14.96 -6.70 -1.32
CA LYS A 60 15.65 -7.60 -0.38
C LYS A 60 16.49 -8.67 -1.09
N ARG A 61 15.96 -9.29 -2.15
CA ARG A 61 16.70 -10.31 -2.93
C ARG A 61 17.89 -9.71 -3.66
N LYS A 62 17.75 -8.50 -4.20
CA LYS A 62 18.78 -7.80 -4.97
C LYS A 62 19.89 -7.22 -4.09
N THR A 63 19.54 -6.78 -2.87
CA THR A 63 20.50 -6.28 -1.88
C THR A 63 21.21 -7.40 -1.13
N LYS A 64 20.59 -8.58 -0.93
CA LYS A 64 21.20 -9.71 -0.22
C LYS A 64 22.65 -10.07 -0.62
N PRO A 65 23.05 -10.11 -1.90
CA PRO A 65 24.44 -10.38 -2.28
C PRO A 65 25.40 -9.19 -2.12
N LYS A 66 24.91 -7.99 -1.78
CA LYS A 66 25.74 -6.80 -1.54
C LYS A 66 26.13 -6.77 -0.06
N SER A 67 27.43 -6.83 0.22
CA SER A 67 27.95 -6.77 1.59
C SER A 67 27.79 -5.39 2.20
N GLU A 68 28.05 -4.35 1.42
CA GLU A 68 27.95 -2.94 1.82
C GLU A 68 27.83 -2.03 0.60
N PHE A 69 27.39 -0.79 0.83
CA PHE A 69 27.39 0.28 -0.16
C PHE A 69 28.45 1.31 0.27
N PRO A 70 29.41 1.67 -0.61
CA PRO A 70 30.50 2.60 -0.27
C PRO A 70 30.04 4.01 0.10
N THR A 71 28.94 4.47 -0.50
CA THR A 71 28.35 5.80 -0.28
C THR A 71 26.82 5.72 -0.33
N GLU A 72 26.14 6.71 0.26
CA GLU A 72 24.68 6.86 0.13
C GLU A 72 24.25 6.98 -1.34
N GLU A 73 24.99 7.76 -2.13
CA GLU A 73 24.75 7.88 -3.58
C GLU A 73 24.80 6.53 -4.31
N SER A 74 25.72 5.63 -3.92
CA SER A 74 25.80 4.29 -4.52
C SER A 74 24.59 3.41 -4.18
N LEU A 75 24.00 3.61 -2.99
CA LEU A 75 22.75 2.95 -2.58
C LEU A 75 21.57 3.51 -3.39
N ASP A 76 21.46 4.84 -3.50
CA ASP A 76 20.39 5.50 -4.25
C ASP A 76 20.40 5.10 -5.72
N ASN A 77 21.56 5.15 -6.36
CA ASN A 77 21.72 4.69 -7.74
C ASN A 77 21.33 3.22 -7.90
N PHE A 78 21.71 2.36 -6.95
CA PHE A 78 21.34 0.95 -6.98
C PHE A 78 19.82 0.75 -6.87
N LEU A 79 19.17 1.44 -5.93
CA LEU A 79 17.72 1.39 -5.74
C LEU A 79 16.98 1.96 -6.95
N GLY A 80 17.45 3.07 -7.51
CA GLY A 80 16.91 3.69 -8.72
C GLY A 80 16.91 2.74 -9.90
N VAL A 81 18.02 2.03 -10.15
CA VAL A 81 18.09 1.00 -11.20
C VAL A 81 17.10 -0.15 -10.95
N GLN A 82 16.91 -0.58 -9.69
CA GLN A 82 15.91 -1.62 -9.39
C GLN A 82 14.47 -1.12 -9.60
N ALA A 83 14.18 0.13 -9.23
CA ALA A 83 12.88 0.74 -9.39
C ALA A 83 12.52 0.94 -10.87
N ILE A 84 13.44 1.46 -11.67
CA ILE A 84 13.27 1.59 -13.14
C ILE A 84 13.00 0.20 -13.75
N GLY A 85 13.83 -0.79 -13.43
CA GLY A 85 13.65 -2.15 -13.94
C GLY A 85 12.34 -2.81 -13.48
N TYR A 86 11.81 -2.47 -12.30
CA TYR A 86 10.49 -2.92 -11.85
C TYR A 86 9.38 -2.23 -12.64
N ASN A 87 9.48 -0.92 -12.86
CA ASN A 87 8.50 -0.13 -13.60
C ASN A 87 8.41 -0.60 -15.05
N ASP A 88 9.54 -0.78 -15.74
CA ASP A 88 9.57 -1.24 -17.14
C ASP A 88 8.83 -2.58 -17.33
N ARG A 89 9.03 -3.52 -16.39
CA ARG A 89 8.36 -4.84 -16.41
C ARG A 89 6.86 -4.75 -16.20
N ASN A 90 6.39 -3.73 -15.51
CA ASN A 90 4.98 -3.55 -15.17
C ASN A 90 4.34 -2.40 -15.96
N ALA A 91 5.04 -1.79 -16.92
CA ALA A 91 4.61 -0.56 -17.60
C ALA A 91 3.25 -0.73 -18.30
N ASN A 92 3.00 -1.90 -18.87
CA ASN A 92 1.75 -2.20 -19.58
C ASN A 92 0.69 -2.86 -18.68
N ARG A 93 0.91 -2.92 -17.37
CA ARG A 93 0.04 -3.63 -16.43
C ARG A 93 -0.94 -2.66 -15.78
N THR A 94 -2.22 -2.87 -16.02
CA THR A 94 -3.29 -2.24 -15.22
C THR A 94 -3.65 -3.12 -14.03
N HIS A 95 -3.69 -2.54 -12.83
CA HIS A 95 -4.09 -3.27 -11.63
C HIS A 95 -5.59 -3.59 -11.61
N LYS A 96 -5.96 -4.62 -10.84
CA LYS A 96 -7.32 -5.16 -10.82
C LYS A 96 -8.33 -4.06 -10.50
N GLY A 97 -9.35 -3.97 -11.35
CA GLY A 97 -10.44 -3.02 -11.21
C GLY A 97 -10.17 -1.63 -11.80
N PHE A 98 -8.91 -1.19 -11.89
CA PHE A 98 -8.60 0.17 -12.33
C PHE A 98 -9.02 0.42 -13.78
N GLY A 99 -8.79 -0.54 -14.68
CA GLY A 99 -9.24 -0.41 -16.07
C GLY A 99 -10.76 -0.48 -16.28
N GLN A 100 -11.54 -0.78 -15.23
CA GLN A 100 -13.02 -0.82 -15.30
C GLN A 100 -13.67 0.49 -14.87
N VAL A 101 -12.93 1.38 -14.21
CA VAL A 101 -13.47 2.59 -13.58
C VAL A 101 -12.67 3.84 -13.94
N THR A 102 -11.93 3.81 -15.06
CA THR A 102 -11.05 4.91 -15.49
C THR A 102 -11.80 6.24 -15.55
N ASP A 103 -12.91 6.31 -16.31
CA ASP A 103 -13.72 7.51 -16.44
C ASP A 103 -14.25 8.01 -15.09
N THR A 104 -14.64 7.09 -14.19
CA THR A 104 -15.11 7.45 -12.84
C THR A 104 -13.99 8.05 -11.99
N LEU A 105 -12.77 7.51 -12.09
CA LEU A 105 -11.63 8.04 -11.36
C LEU A 105 -11.19 9.39 -11.91
N GLU A 106 -11.23 9.59 -13.23
CA GLU A 106 -10.93 10.88 -13.87
C GLU A 106 -11.89 11.97 -13.37
N SER A 107 -13.20 11.65 -13.26
CA SER A 107 -14.20 12.60 -12.75
C SER A 107 -14.01 13.06 -11.30
N TYR A 108 -13.12 12.42 -10.53
CA TYR A 108 -12.79 12.89 -9.17
C TYR A 108 -11.79 14.04 -9.16
N PHE A 109 -11.12 14.31 -10.29
CA PHE A 109 -10.09 15.34 -10.42
C PHE A 109 -10.51 16.52 -11.31
N ASP A 110 -11.70 16.46 -11.90
CA ASP A 110 -12.36 17.54 -12.62
C ASP A 110 -13.08 18.51 -11.67
#